data_AF-A0A0L8KH36-F1
#
_entry.id   AF-A0A0L8KH36-F1
#
_cell.length_a   1.000
_cell.length_b   1.000
_cell.length_c   1.000
_cell.angle_alpha   90.00
_cell.angle_beta   90.00
_cell.angle_gamma   90.00
#
_symmetry.space_group_name_H-M   'P 1'
#
loop_
_entity.id
_entity.type
_entity.pdbx_description
1 polymer ?
#
loop_
_entity_poly.entity_id
_entity_poly.type
_entity_poly.pdbx_seq_one_letter_code
_entity_poly.pdbx_strand_id
1 'polypeptide(L)'
;MISHVTGLLAASGLDLSHEELLDALWLAGRLPHLTGPLARAALHPSHPGVPQPHQPDGPDAPQPDSPPGDARRGARQEHPLLAAPQGRRADGDRATGSYPAHPVGVPDHHSLGPGRLRLEKSLRPLRQRFPDPRRRSLDIPGTVTAIAETGVPETVTRPLRTRWLTLALVVDDGISMLLWQRLASDIRALMERAGSFRDVRVYGLDTRDATPTLRSSPYSHGTRPESPKALCDPTGNTLVLVVSDGVGRAWRDGAMLRVMERWARSGPTAIIHALPP
;
A
#
# COMPACT_ATOMS: atom_id res chain seq x y z
N MET A 1 1.55 38.52 -8.12
CA MET A 1 1.06 37.90 -6.87
C MET A 1 1.35 36.40 -6.86
N ILE A 2 0.85 35.61 -7.82
CA ILE A 2 1.06 34.14 -7.87
C ILE A 2 2.55 33.75 -7.88
N SER A 3 3.38 34.39 -8.71
CA SER A 3 4.83 34.11 -8.77
C SER A 3 5.59 34.45 -7.48
N HIS A 4 5.05 35.33 -6.65
CA HIS A 4 5.65 35.68 -5.35
C HIS A 4 5.31 34.61 -4.30
N VAL A 5 4.08 34.07 -4.34
CA VAL A 5 3.63 32.97 -3.48
C VAL A 5 4.37 31.68 -3.80
N THR A 6 4.54 31.33 -5.07
CA THR A 6 5.32 30.13 -5.47
C THR A 6 6.78 30.26 -5.04
N GLY A 7 7.39 31.45 -5.15
CA GLY A 7 8.75 31.71 -4.65
C GLY A 7 8.91 31.51 -3.14
N LEU A 8 7.93 31.95 -2.34
CA LEU A 8 7.90 31.74 -0.89
C LEU A 8 7.70 30.27 -0.49
N LEU A 9 6.86 29.54 -1.22
CA LEU A 9 6.63 28.11 -0.98
C LEU A 9 7.86 27.28 -1.32
N ALA A 10 8.55 27.61 -2.43
CA ALA A 10 9.81 26.97 -2.81
C ALA A 10 10.90 27.18 -1.74
N ALA A 11 11.00 28.38 -1.17
CA ALA A 11 11.91 28.67 -0.05
C ALA A 11 11.58 27.86 1.22
N SER A 12 10.33 27.39 1.35
CA SER A 12 9.86 26.51 2.43
C SER A 12 9.97 25.01 2.09
N GLY A 13 10.55 24.67 0.94
CA GLY A 13 10.75 23.29 0.48
C GLY A 13 9.57 22.68 -0.31
N LEU A 14 8.59 23.50 -0.71
CA LEU A 14 7.44 23.10 -1.54
C LEU A 14 7.55 23.75 -2.91
N ASP A 15 8.21 23.07 -3.84
CA ASP A 15 8.31 23.52 -5.22
C ASP A 15 7.01 23.14 -5.97
N LEU A 16 6.16 24.15 -6.22
CA LEU A 16 4.87 24.00 -6.89
C LEU A 16 4.85 24.91 -8.12
N SER A 17 4.41 24.36 -9.25
CA SER A 17 4.08 25.14 -10.44
C SER A 17 2.85 26.02 -10.22
N HIS A 18 2.66 27.00 -11.09
CA HIS A 18 1.48 27.89 -11.05
C HIS A 18 0.17 27.10 -11.19
N GLU A 19 0.13 26.07 -12.05
CA GLU A 19 -1.04 25.21 -12.22
C GLU A 19 -1.32 24.39 -10.97
N GLU A 20 -0.30 23.76 -10.38
CA GLU A 20 -0.45 23.00 -9.14
C GLU A 20 -0.90 23.88 -7.97
N LEU A 21 -0.45 25.14 -7.90
CA LEU A 21 -0.91 26.08 -6.89
C LEU A 21 -2.38 26.46 -7.09
N LEU A 22 -2.81 26.69 -8.33
CA LEU A 22 -4.22 27.00 -8.64
C LEU A 22 -5.12 25.80 -8.36
N ASP A 23 -4.70 24.60 -8.73
CA ASP A 23 -5.40 23.36 -8.42
C ASP A 23 -5.49 23.14 -6.91
N ALA A 24 -4.41 23.36 -6.17
CA ALA A 24 -4.41 23.25 -4.71
C ALA A 24 -5.39 24.22 -4.05
N LEU A 25 -5.44 25.48 -4.52
CA LEU A 25 -6.37 26.50 -4.00
C LEU A 25 -7.82 26.19 -4.38
N TRP A 26 -8.06 25.75 -5.61
CA TRP A 26 -9.38 25.33 -6.07
C TRP A 26 -9.89 24.11 -5.30
N LEU A 27 -9.02 23.11 -5.08
CA LEU A 27 -9.31 21.94 -4.26
C LEU A 27 -9.59 22.33 -2.81
N ALA A 28 -8.79 23.24 -2.23
CA ALA A 28 -9.00 23.72 -0.86
C ALA A 28 -10.39 24.36 -0.66
N GLY A 29 -10.92 25.04 -1.68
CA GLY A 29 -12.27 25.62 -1.66
C GLY A 29 -13.41 24.60 -1.84
N ARG A 30 -13.12 23.39 -2.35
CA ARG A 30 -14.11 22.34 -2.60
C ARG A 30 -14.03 21.15 -1.65
N LEU A 31 -12.89 20.94 -1.02
CA LEU A 31 -12.71 19.90 -0.03
C LEU A 31 -13.40 20.34 1.28
N PRO A 32 -14.29 19.52 1.85
CA PRO A 32 -14.82 19.79 3.18
C PRO A 32 -13.63 19.88 4.15
N HIS A 33 -13.72 20.76 5.16
CA HIS A 33 -12.69 20.89 6.19
C HIS A 33 -12.36 19.49 6.71
N LEU A 34 -11.18 19.01 6.31
CA LEU A 34 -10.75 17.66 6.62
C LEU A 34 -10.72 17.61 8.15
N THR A 35 -11.65 16.88 8.75
CA THR A 35 -11.67 16.61 10.20
C THR A 35 -11.05 15.24 10.49
N GLY A 36 -10.73 14.50 9.42
CA GLY A 36 -10.07 13.21 9.47
C GLY A 36 -8.54 13.30 9.59
N PRO A 37 -7.88 12.14 9.75
CA PRO A 37 -6.43 12.05 9.87
C PRO A 37 -5.70 12.80 8.77
N LEU A 38 -6.10 12.70 7.50
CA LEU A 38 -5.45 13.42 6.40
C LEU A 38 -5.27 14.93 6.63
N ALA A 39 -6.22 15.57 7.31
CA ALA A 39 -6.11 16.96 7.72
C ALA A 39 -4.95 17.19 8.69
N ARG A 40 -4.80 16.29 9.67
CA ARG A 40 -3.76 16.39 10.70
C ARG A 40 -2.35 16.28 10.11
N ALA A 41 -2.14 15.52 9.03
CA ALA A 41 -0.84 15.54 8.35
C ALA A 41 -0.59 16.81 7.56
N ALA A 42 -1.63 17.40 6.96
CA ALA A 42 -1.51 18.68 6.29
C ALA A 42 -1.20 19.80 7.29
N LEU A 43 -1.75 19.72 8.50
CA LEU A 43 -1.54 20.69 9.59
C LEU A 43 -0.24 20.49 10.38
N HIS A 44 0.35 19.29 10.35
CA HIS A 44 1.67 19.00 10.91
C HIS A 44 2.66 18.62 9.80
N PRO A 45 3.18 19.58 9.02
CA PRO A 45 4.36 19.33 8.21
C PRO A 45 5.49 18.90 9.15
N SER A 46 5.93 17.66 9.01
CA SER A 46 7.14 17.20 9.68
C SER A 46 8.30 17.94 9.05
N HIS A 47 8.88 18.93 9.76
CA HIS A 47 10.24 19.32 9.47
C HIS A 47 11.09 18.05 9.58
N PRO A 48 11.92 17.71 8.57
CA PRO A 48 12.89 16.63 8.73
C PRO A 48 13.78 17.02 9.91
N GLY A 49 13.56 16.38 11.04
CA GLY A 49 14.38 16.59 12.23
C GLY A 49 15.83 16.36 11.84
N VAL A 50 16.66 17.38 12.03
CA VAL A 50 18.11 17.28 11.93
C VAL A 50 18.54 16.05 12.75
N PRO A 51 19.25 15.07 12.16
CA PRO A 51 19.81 13.99 12.94
C PRO A 51 20.77 14.60 13.96
N GLN A 52 20.47 14.47 15.25
CA GLN A 52 21.45 14.78 16.28
C GLN A 52 22.65 13.83 16.07
N PRO A 53 23.91 14.33 16.09
CA PRO A 53 25.08 13.50 15.84
C PRO A 53 25.17 12.41 16.91
N HIS A 54 25.06 11.15 16.52
CA HIS A 54 25.55 10.05 17.34
C HIS A 54 27.07 10.00 17.17
N GLN A 55 27.79 10.22 18.26
CA GLN A 55 29.23 9.97 18.33
C GLN A 55 29.50 8.46 18.17
N PRO A 56 30.54 8.07 17.41
CA PRO A 56 30.94 6.68 17.27
C PRO A 56 31.93 6.31 18.38
N ASP A 57 31.61 5.29 19.17
CA ASP A 57 32.62 4.51 19.89
C ASP A 57 32.59 3.07 19.37
N GLY A 58 33.79 2.58 19.05
CA GLY A 58 34.06 1.25 18.49
C GLY A 58 34.19 0.15 19.56
N PRO A 59 34.98 -0.90 19.30
CA PRO A 59 34.45 -2.25 19.02
C PRO A 59 34.75 -3.28 20.13
N ASP A 60 33.90 -4.31 20.28
CA ASP A 60 34.33 -5.72 20.25
C ASP A 60 33.15 -6.74 20.28
N ALA A 61 33.38 -7.89 19.65
CA ALA A 61 32.54 -9.10 19.54
C ALA A 61 32.58 -9.95 20.84
N PRO A 62 32.00 -11.19 20.99
CA PRO A 62 31.36 -12.09 20.02
C PRO A 62 30.03 -12.79 20.46
N GLN A 63 29.44 -13.51 19.49
CA GLN A 63 28.29 -14.42 19.58
C GLN A 63 28.39 -15.51 20.69
N PRO A 64 27.24 -16.04 21.11
CA PRO A 64 27.11 -17.46 21.44
C PRO A 64 26.27 -18.22 20.39
N ASP A 65 26.80 -19.38 20.01
CA ASP A 65 26.15 -20.44 19.23
C ASP A 65 25.00 -21.13 19.98
N SER A 66 24.01 -21.63 19.24
CA SER A 66 23.06 -22.68 19.64
C SER A 66 22.43 -23.34 18.41
N PRO A 67 22.00 -24.62 18.49
CA PRO A 67 22.27 -25.67 17.48
C PRO A 67 21.21 -25.83 16.38
N PRO A 68 21.47 -26.69 15.35
CA PRO A 68 20.57 -26.86 14.22
C PRO A 68 19.40 -27.79 14.56
N GLY A 69 18.18 -27.23 14.53
CA GLY A 69 16.93 -27.97 14.59
C GLY A 69 16.29 -28.06 13.19
N ASP A 70 16.19 -29.28 12.68
CA ASP A 70 15.50 -29.62 11.44
C ASP A 70 14.04 -29.17 11.43
N ALA A 71 13.69 -28.29 10.48
CA ALA A 71 12.32 -28.09 10.03
C ALA A 71 12.31 -27.78 8.53
N ARG A 72 12.01 -28.85 7.79
CA ARG A 72 11.71 -28.96 6.36
C ARG A 72 11.04 -27.68 5.82
N ARG A 73 11.76 -26.95 4.96
CA ARG A 73 11.20 -25.88 4.12
C ARG A 73 10.24 -26.52 3.12
N GLY A 74 8.94 -26.34 3.33
CA GLY A 74 7.93 -26.56 2.31
C GLY A 74 8.25 -25.68 1.10
N ALA A 75 8.61 -26.31 0.00
CA ALA A 75 8.77 -25.65 -1.28
C ALA A 75 7.45 -24.94 -1.64
N ARG A 76 7.50 -23.62 -1.84
CA ARG A 76 6.46 -22.89 -2.56
C ARG A 76 6.39 -23.49 -3.97
N GLN A 77 5.37 -24.28 -4.24
CA GLN A 77 5.01 -24.68 -5.58
C GLN A 77 4.37 -23.47 -6.27
N GLU A 78 5.17 -22.74 -7.03
CA GLU A 78 4.67 -21.81 -8.04
C GLU A 78 4.27 -22.66 -9.26
N HIS A 79 2.97 -22.79 -9.50
CA HIS A 79 2.45 -23.49 -10.67
C HIS A 79 2.56 -22.58 -11.91
N PRO A 80 3.33 -22.97 -12.95
CA PRO A 80 3.30 -22.25 -14.21
C PRO A 80 1.98 -22.53 -14.92
N LEU A 81 1.15 -21.50 -15.10
CA LEU A 81 0.00 -21.50 -16.00
C LEU A 81 0.50 -21.36 -17.45
N LEU A 82 1.07 -22.44 -17.99
CA LEU A 82 1.16 -22.64 -19.43
C LEU A 82 0.92 -24.13 -19.70
N ALA A 83 -0.14 -24.41 -20.44
CA ALA A 83 -0.50 -25.75 -20.89
C ALA A 83 0.62 -26.31 -21.79
N ALA A 84 1.51 -27.09 -21.21
CA ALA A 84 2.28 -28.07 -21.97
C ALA A 84 1.35 -29.27 -22.21
N PRO A 85 1.19 -29.78 -23.44
CA PRO A 85 0.58 -31.08 -23.61
C PRO A 85 1.51 -32.08 -22.90
N GLN A 86 1.03 -32.68 -21.80
CA GLN A 86 1.68 -33.82 -21.20
C GLN A 86 1.56 -34.99 -22.18
N GLY A 87 2.55 -35.08 -23.07
CA GLY A 87 2.74 -36.18 -23.98
C GLY A 87 2.97 -37.45 -23.16
N ARG A 88 1.91 -38.24 -23.01
CA ARG A 88 1.97 -39.66 -22.69
C ARG A 88 3.03 -40.28 -23.61
N ARG A 89 4.08 -40.86 -23.03
CA ARG A 89 5.09 -41.64 -23.75
C ARG A 89 4.36 -42.73 -24.55
N ALA A 90 4.18 -42.48 -25.83
CA ALA A 90 3.92 -43.50 -26.82
C ALA A 90 5.18 -43.53 -27.68
N ASP A 91 5.84 -44.68 -27.61
CA ASP A 91 6.87 -45.10 -28.54
C ASP A 91 6.38 -44.92 -29.97
N GLY A 92 7.17 -44.25 -30.80
CA GLY A 92 6.70 -43.70 -32.06
C GLY A 92 7.77 -42.89 -32.75
N ASP A 93 8.70 -43.60 -33.36
CA ASP A 93 9.75 -43.13 -34.24
C ASP A 93 9.19 -42.18 -35.33
N ARG A 94 9.38 -40.87 -35.13
CA ARG A 94 9.29 -39.85 -36.19
C ARG A 94 10.30 -38.75 -35.95
N ALA A 95 11.38 -38.81 -36.72
CA ALA A 95 12.32 -37.73 -36.92
C ALA A 95 11.58 -36.44 -37.35
N THR A 96 11.45 -35.51 -36.42
CA THR A 96 11.17 -34.10 -36.71
C THR A 96 12.18 -33.31 -35.88
N GLY A 97 13.01 -32.51 -36.54
CA GLY A 97 14.17 -31.85 -35.94
C GLY A 97 13.84 -31.16 -34.63
N SER A 98 14.35 -31.70 -33.53
CA SER A 98 14.34 -31.06 -32.23
C SER A 98 15.38 -29.95 -32.27
N TYR A 99 14.96 -28.73 -32.59
CA TYR A 99 15.82 -27.57 -32.39
C TYR A 99 15.90 -27.31 -30.88
N PRO A 100 17.11 -27.18 -30.30
CA PRO A 100 17.24 -26.81 -28.90
C PRO A 100 16.66 -25.41 -28.69
N ALA A 101 15.47 -25.35 -28.09
CA ALA A 101 14.86 -24.10 -27.67
C ALA A 101 15.40 -23.74 -26.29
N HIS A 102 16.12 -22.63 -26.19
CA HIS A 102 16.53 -22.08 -24.91
C HIS A 102 15.43 -21.17 -24.38
N PRO A 103 14.99 -21.32 -23.12
CA PRO A 103 14.08 -20.37 -22.50
C PRO A 103 14.79 -19.01 -22.42
N VAL A 104 14.35 -18.06 -23.24
CA VAL A 104 14.82 -16.68 -23.17
C VAL A 104 14.00 -15.97 -22.11
N GLY A 105 14.64 -15.64 -20.99
CA GLY A 105 14.05 -14.77 -19.97
C GLY A 105 13.94 -13.37 -20.54
N VAL A 106 12.73 -12.96 -20.93
CA VAL A 106 12.45 -11.57 -21.25
C VAL A 106 12.45 -10.79 -19.92
N PRO A 107 13.12 -9.63 -19.83
CA PRO A 107 13.06 -8.80 -18.64
C PRO A 107 11.61 -8.56 -18.26
N ASP A 108 11.23 -8.82 -17.02
CA ASP A 108 9.86 -8.60 -16.56
C ASP A 108 9.57 -7.11 -16.65
N HIS A 109 8.82 -6.71 -17.68
CA HIS A 109 8.38 -5.35 -17.84
C HIS A 109 7.30 -5.10 -16.80
N HIS A 110 7.69 -4.52 -15.66
CA HIS A 110 6.75 -4.02 -14.67
C HIS A 110 5.74 -3.11 -15.36
N SER A 111 4.44 -3.38 -15.15
CA SER A 111 3.34 -2.71 -15.84
C SER A 111 3.29 -1.20 -15.57
N LEU A 112 3.96 -0.76 -14.50
CA LEU A 112 4.05 0.66 -14.08
C LEU A 112 5.14 1.46 -14.81
N GLY A 113 5.99 0.79 -15.60
CA GLY A 113 7.02 1.43 -16.44
C GLY A 113 7.95 2.39 -15.67
N PRO A 114 8.50 3.43 -16.35
CA PRO A 114 9.41 4.40 -15.73
C PRO A 114 8.73 5.33 -14.71
N GLY A 115 7.39 5.33 -14.62
CA GLY A 115 6.61 6.12 -13.68
C GLY A 115 6.71 5.65 -12.23
N ARG A 116 7.15 4.42 -11.99
CA ARG A 116 7.23 3.79 -10.66
C ARG A 116 7.96 4.63 -9.61
N LEU A 117 9.15 5.14 -9.93
CA LEU A 117 9.94 5.94 -8.99
C LEU A 117 9.26 7.26 -8.63
N ARG A 118 8.55 7.87 -9.58
CA ARG A 118 7.76 9.08 -9.33
C ARG A 118 6.59 8.78 -8.40
N LEU A 119 5.90 7.66 -8.61
CA LEU A 119 4.83 7.20 -7.73
C LEU A 119 5.35 6.86 -6.32
N GLU A 120 6.46 6.15 -6.18
CA GLU A 120 7.06 5.87 -4.86
C GLU A 120 7.47 7.18 -4.14
N LYS A 121 7.98 8.17 -4.88
CA LYS A 121 8.29 9.50 -4.34
C LYS A 121 7.04 10.26 -3.90
N SER A 122 5.95 10.21 -4.66
CA SER A 122 4.69 10.90 -4.31
C SER A 122 4.01 10.31 -3.08
N LEU A 123 4.31 9.04 -2.71
CA LEU A 123 3.83 8.42 -1.47
C LEU A 123 4.60 8.87 -0.21
N ARG A 124 5.74 9.55 -0.34
CA ARG A 124 6.57 9.98 0.81
C ARG A 124 5.79 10.75 1.89
N PRO A 125 4.88 11.70 1.57
CA PRO A 125 4.09 12.41 2.56
C PRO A 125 3.23 11.48 3.43
N LEU A 126 2.85 10.30 2.92
CA LEU A 126 2.05 9.34 3.66
C LEU A 126 2.85 8.54 4.69
N ARG A 127 4.19 8.59 4.66
CA ARG A 127 5.08 7.86 5.58
C ARG A 127 5.10 8.46 6.99
N GLN A 128 4.25 9.41 7.33
CA GLN A 128 4.25 10.03 8.66
C GLN A 128 3.97 9.00 9.77
N ARG A 129 4.63 9.20 10.93
CA ARG A 129 4.45 8.38 12.13
C ARG A 129 3.79 9.18 13.24
N PHE A 130 2.65 8.68 13.70
CA PHE A 130 1.87 9.29 14.77
C PHE A 130 1.84 8.37 16.00
N PRO A 131 1.77 8.93 17.22
CA PRO A 131 1.49 8.16 18.42
C PRO A 131 0.20 7.35 18.24
N ASP A 132 0.27 6.04 18.41
CA ASP A 132 -0.90 5.16 18.42
C ASP A 132 -1.36 4.96 19.86
N PRO A 133 -2.50 5.54 20.31
CA PRO A 133 -2.95 5.41 21.69
C PRO A 133 -3.32 3.96 22.05
N ARG A 134 -3.57 3.09 21.06
CA ARG A 134 -3.93 1.69 21.29
C ARG A 134 -2.72 0.78 21.44
N ARG A 135 -1.52 1.25 21.07
CA ARG A 135 -0.29 0.47 21.14
C ARG A 135 0.71 1.21 22.01
N ARG A 136 1.12 0.61 23.12
CA ARG A 136 2.17 1.17 23.99
C ARG A 136 3.45 0.34 23.82
N SER A 137 4.59 1.01 23.92
CA SER A 137 5.91 0.39 24.00
C SER A 137 6.55 0.74 25.33
N LEU A 138 7.36 -0.20 25.84
CA LEU A 138 8.23 0.03 26.98
C LEU A 138 9.14 1.21 26.71
N ASP A 139 9.14 2.20 27.61
CA ASP A 139 10.10 3.28 27.56
C ASP A 139 11.30 2.90 28.44
N ILE A 140 12.30 2.24 27.83
CA ILE A 140 13.44 1.71 28.58
C ILE A 140 14.16 2.81 29.36
N PRO A 141 14.50 3.98 28.78
CA PRO A 141 15.14 5.06 29.54
C PRO A 141 14.28 5.53 30.71
N GLY A 142 12.98 5.80 30.48
CA GLY A 142 12.07 6.24 31.53
C GLY A 142 11.88 5.21 32.64
N THR A 143 11.86 3.92 32.27
CA THR A 143 11.81 2.79 33.21
C THR A 143 13.09 2.73 34.04
N VAL A 144 14.27 2.82 33.43
CA VAL A 144 15.56 2.82 34.15
C VAL A 144 15.64 4.01 35.11
N THR A 145 15.25 5.20 34.65
CA THR A 145 15.22 6.40 35.51
C THR A 145 14.25 6.24 36.68
N ALA A 146 13.02 5.78 36.44
CA ALA A 146 12.03 5.57 37.49
C ALA A 146 12.54 4.56 38.54
N ILE A 147 13.17 3.47 38.09
CA ILE A 147 13.76 2.47 38.99
C ILE A 147 14.92 3.06 39.78
N ALA A 148 15.80 3.82 39.14
CA ALA A 148 16.94 4.45 39.80
C ALA A 148 16.51 5.49 40.86
N GLU A 149 15.45 6.25 40.60
CA GLU A 149 14.95 7.30 41.49
C GLU A 149 14.12 6.74 42.66
N THR A 150 13.28 5.73 42.40
CA THR A 150 12.34 5.22 43.39
C THR A 150 12.82 3.95 44.11
N GLY A 151 13.78 3.23 43.54
CA GLY A 151 14.22 1.91 44.01
C GLY A 151 13.18 0.80 43.80
N VAL A 152 12.06 1.08 43.14
CA VAL A 152 10.97 0.15 42.87
C VAL A 152 11.02 -0.26 41.39
N PRO A 153 10.76 -1.53 41.02
CA PRO A 153 10.69 -1.98 39.63
C PRO A 153 9.44 -1.43 38.91
N GLU A 154 9.41 -0.13 38.65
CA GLU A 154 8.33 0.56 37.96
C GLU A 154 8.57 0.60 36.44
N THR A 155 7.55 0.21 35.67
CA THR A 155 7.61 0.15 34.21
C THR A 155 6.92 1.35 33.57
N VAL A 156 7.70 2.20 32.90
CA VAL A 156 7.16 3.37 32.17
C VAL A 156 6.88 2.99 30.72
N THR A 157 5.69 3.35 30.22
CA THR A 157 5.29 3.04 28.84
C THR A 157 4.82 4.28 28.09
N ARG A 158 5.22 4.38 26.83
CA ARG A 158 4.83 5.48 25.93
C ARG A 158 4.06 4.98 24.71
N PRO A 159 3.16 5.78 24.10
CA PRO A 159 2.50 5.40 22.87
C PRO A 159 3.49 5.10 21.76
N LEU A 160 3.32 3.96 21.08
CA LEU A 160 4.17 3.55 19.99
C LEU A 160 3.88 4.43 18.77
N ARG A 161 4.92 4.97 18.14
CA ARG A 161 4.77 5.77 16.92
C ARG A 161 4.68 4.85 15.70
N THR A 162 3.47 4.60 15.21
CA THR A 162 3.21 3.75 14.04
C THR A 162 2.90 4.59 12.81
N ARG A 163 2.91 3.97 11.63
CA ARG A 163 2.31 4.60 10.44
C ARG A 163 0.83 4.85 10.74
N TRP A 164 0.39 6.04 10.38
CA TRP A 164 -0.95 6.51 10.67
C TRP A 164 -2.05 5.92 9.78
N LEU A 165 -1.75 5.66 8.50
CA LEU A 165 -2.72 5.10 7.55
C LEU A 165 -2.56 3.59 7.39
N THR A 166 -3.68 2.88 7.29
CA THR A 166 -3.75 1.54 6.72
C THR A 166 -4.31 1.64 5.29
N LEU A 167 -3.80 0.84 4.37
CA LEU A 167 -4.31 0.77 3.00
C LEU A 167 -5.29 -0.39 2.86
N ALA A 168 -6.50 -0.11 2.37
CA ALA A 168 -7.40 -1.09 1.78
C ALA A 168 -7.30 -0.97 0.25
N LEU A 169 -6.53 -1.87 -0.37
CA LEU A 169 -6.40 -1.97 -1.82
C LEU A 169 -7.54 -2.85 -2.35
N VAL A 170 -8.47 -2.25 -3.09
CA VAL A 170 -9.68 -2.89 -3.59
C VAL A 170 -9.53 -3.10 -5.08
N VAL A 171 -9.39 -4.34 -5.53
CA VAL A 171 -9.20 -4.68 -6.95
C VAL A 171 -10.52 -5.16 -7.52
N ASP A 172 -10.96 -4.55 -8.62
CA ASP A 172 -12.15 -5.00 -9.35
C ASP A 172 -11.92 -6.39 -9.94
N ASP A 173 -12.88 -7.29 -9.69
CA ASP A 173 -12.86 -8.70 -10.09
C ASP A 173 -13.74 -8.96 -11.34
N GLY A 174 -14.06 -7.91 -12.10
CA GLY A 174 -14.70 -8.03 -13.41
C GLY A 174 -13.90 -8.90 -14.39
N ILE A 175 -14.56 -9.53 -15.37
CA ILE A 175 -13.90 -10.40 -16.36
C ILE A 175 -12.81 -9.63 -17.14
N SER A 176 -13.07 -8.37 -17.48
CA SER A 176 -12.10 -7.49 -18.15
C SER A 176 -10.86 -7.20 -17.32
N MET A 177 -10.94 -7.31 -15.99
CA MET A 177 -9.81 -7.15 -15.07
C MET A 177 -8.83 -8.32 -15.09
N LEU A 178 -9.14 -9.44 -15.75
CA LEU A 178 -8.19 -10.54 -15.97
C LEU A 178 -6.95 -10.06 -16.74
N LEU A 179 -7.11 -9.14 -17.68
CA LEU A 179 -6.00 -8.55 -18.45
C LEU A 179 -5.12 -7.62 -17.59
N TRP A 180 -5.66 -7.12 -16.48
CA TRP A 180 -5.03 -6.14 -15.60
C TRP A 180 -4.52 -6.73 -14.29
N GLN A 181 -4.55 -8.06 -14.14
CA GLN A 181 -4.07 -8.75 -12.93
C GLN A 181 -2.61 -8.43 -12.59
N ARG A 182 -1.76 -8.32 -13.62
CA ARG A 182 -0.35 -7.98 -13.43
C ARG A 182 -0.20 -6.53 -12.94
N LEU A 183 -0.96 -5.59 -13.50
CA LEU A 183 -0.98 -4.20 -13.03
C LEU A 183 -1.43 -4.10 -11.56
N ALA A 184 -2.54 -4.77 -11.20
CA ALA A 184 -3.02 -4.78 -9.82
C ALA A 184 -1.99 -5.38 -8.85
N SER A 185 -1.31 -6.44 -9.26
CA SER A 185 -0.23 -7.08 -8.48
C SER A 185 1.00 -6.17 -8.35
N ASP A 186 1.39 -5.47 -9.42
CA ASP A 186 2.48 -4.49 -9.41
C ASP A 186 2.16 -3.30 -8.48
N ILE A 187 0.93 -2.78 -8.52
CA ILE A 187 0.46 -1.72 -7.62
C ILE A 187 0.53 -2.20 -6.18
N ARG A 188 0.02 -3.40 -5.89
CA ARG A 188 0.09 -4.01 -4.55
C ARG A 188 1.53 -4.08 -4.07
N ALA A 189 2.42 -4.68 -4.85
CA ALA A 189 3.84 -4.85 -4.50
C ALA A 189 4.53 -3.50 -4.29
N LEU A 190 4.19 -2.48 -5.09
CA LEU A 190 4.68 -1.11 -4.91
C LEU A 190 4.21 -0.54 -3.57
N MET A 191 2.92 -0.64 -3.24
CA MET A 191 2.38 -0.09 -2.00
C MET A 191 2.97 -0.77 -0.75
N GLU A 192 3.17 -2.08 -0.81
CA GLU A 192 3.84 -2.85 0.24
C GLU A 192 5.31 -2.41 0.38
N ARG A 193 6.06 -2.32 -0.72
CA ARG A 193 7.47 -1.92 -0.73
C ARG A 193 7.70 -0.46 -0.33
N ALA A 194 6.77 0.44 -0.66
CA ALA A 194 6.88 1.85 -0.31
C ALA A 194 6.90 2.08 1.21
N GLY A 195 6.33 1.14 1.99
CA GLY A 195 6.35 1.18 3.45
C GLY A 195 5.67 2.43 4.03
N SER A 196 4.71 2.99 3.29
CA SER A 196 3.98 4.21 3.63
C SER A 196 2.81 3.94 4.57
N PHE A 197 2.26 2.73 4.52
CA PHE A 197 1.12 2.32 5.31
C PHE A 197 1.55 1.44 6.49
N ARG A 198 0.72 1.41 7.52
CA ARG A 198 0.83 0.52 8.68
C ARG A 198 0.68 -0.94 8.26
N ASP A 199 -0.27 -1.15 7.37
CA ASP A 199 -0.69 -2.44 6.86
C ASP A 199 -1.30 -2.23 5.47
N VAL A 200 -1.24 -3.25 4.62
CA VAL A 200 -1.81 -3.27 3.27
C VAL A 200 -2.73 -4.47 3.17
N ARG A 201 -4.04 -4.22 3.21
CA ARG A 201 -5.09 -5.23 3.07
C ARG A 201 -5.62 -5.20 1.65
N VAL A 202 -5.72 -6.36 1.01
CA VAL A 202 -6.17 -6.48 -0.38
C VAL A 202 -7.53 -7.16 -0.42
N TYR A 203 -8.45 -6.58 -1.17
CA TYR A 203 -9.82 -7.06 -1.33
C TYR A 203 -10.15 -7.25 -2.80
N GLY A 204 -10.96 -8.26 -3.10
CA GLY A 204 -11.64 -8.36 -4.38
C GLY A 204 -12.94 -7.55 -4.36
N LEU A 205 -13.30 -6.92 -5.47
CA LEU A 205 -14.52 -6.15 -5.63
C LEU A 205 -15.34 -6.73 -6.77
N ASP A 206 -16.48 -7.31 -6.42
CA ASP A 206 -17.43 -7.84 -7.40
C ASP A 206 -18.38 -6.73 -7.84
N THR A 207 -18.22 -6.27 -9.08
CA THR A 207 -19.01 -5.19 -9.70
C THR A 207 -19.96 -5.68 -10.79
N ARG A 208 -20.10 -7.01 -10.94
CA ARG A 208 -20.89 -7.65 -12.02
C ARG A 208 -22.39 -7.44 -11.82
N ASP A 209 -22.84 -7.43 -10.57
CA ASP A 209 -24.22 -7.17 -10.19
C ASP A 209 -24.43 -5.68 -9.85
N ALA A 210 -25.71 -5.27 -9.70
CA ALA A 210 -26.04 -3.91 -9.26
C ALA A 210 -25.59 -3.62 -7.83
N THR A 211 -25.45 -4.65 -7.00
CA THR A 211 -25.01 -4.51 -5.61
C THR A 211 -23.54 -4.91 -5.51
N PRO A 212 -22.60 -3.94 -5.45
CA PRO A 212 -21.19 -4.26 -5.32
C PRO A 212 -20.92 -4.97 -3.99
N THR A 213 -20.07 -6.00 -4.03
CA THR A 213 -19.66 -6.76 -2.83
C THR A 213 -18.15 -6.88 -2.76
N LEU A 214 -17.62 -7.01 -1.55
CA LEU A 214 -16.21 -7.24 -1.31
C LEU A 214 -15.92 -8.72 -1.06
N ARG A 215 -14.69 -9.13 -1.34
CA ARG A 215 -14.15 -10.44 -1.05
C ARG A 215 -12.82 -10.28 -0.34
N SER A 216 -12.46 -11.24 0.50
CA SER A 216 -11.22 -11.20 1.29
C SER A 216 -9.94 -11.32 0.44
N SER A 217 -10.07 -11.74 -0.81
CA SER A 217 -8.98 -11.75 -1.79
C SER A 217 -9.56 -11.54 -3.19
N PRO A 218 -8.84 -10.81 -4.07
CA PRO A 218 -9.23 -10.67 -5.47
C PRO A 218 -9.21 -12.01 -6.20
N TYR A 219 -10.06 -12.14 -7.20
CA TYR A 219 -10.25 -13.32 -8.05
C TYR A 219 -10.58 -14.62 -7.26
N SER A 220 -10.99 -14.49 -6.00
CA SER A 220 -11.29 -15.63 -5.12
C SER A 220 -12.80 -15.82 -4.95
N HIS A 221 -13.41 -16.51 -5.92
CA HIS A 221 -14.86 -16.67 -5.99
C HIS A 221 -15.47 -17.57 -4.90
N GLY A 222 -14.66 -18.31 -4.15
CA GLY A 222 -15.11 -19.18 -3.05
C GLY A 222 -15.25 -18.48 -1.69
N THR A 223 -14.83 -17.22 -1.58
CA THR A 223 -14.88 -16.47 -0.31
C THR A 223 -16.26 -15.88 -0.07
N ARG A 224 -16.68 -15.84 1.21
CA ARG A 224 -17.95 -15.24 1.61
C ARG A 224 -17.95 -13.75 1.21
N PRO A 225 -18.98 -13.27 0.49
CA PRO A 225 -19.07 -11.86 0.14
C PRO A 225 -19.30 -11.01 1.41
N GLU A 226 -18.60 -9.89 1.47
CA GLU A 226 -18.69 -8.90 2.52
C GLU A 226 -19.32 -7.60 1.99
N SER A 227 -19.99 -6.87 2.87
CA SER A 227 -20.52 -5.56 2.50
C SER A 227 -19.37 -4.56 2.30
N PRO A 228 -19.42 -3.69 1.27
CA PRO A 228 -18.47 -2.58 1.12
C PRO A 228 -18.40 -1.66 2.34
N LYS A 229 -19.43 -1.67 3.19
CA LYS A 229 -19.44 -0.96 4.49
C LYS A 229 -18.31 -1.42 5.44
N ALA A 230 -17.75 -2.60 5.26
CA ALA A 230 -16.65 -3.12 6.08
C ALA A 230 -15.39 -2.23 6.02
N LEU A 231 -15.22 -1.44 4.94
CA LEU A 231 -14.09 -0.51 4.80
C LEU A 231 -14.40 0.91 5.33
N CYS A 232 -15.60 1.16 5.85
CA CYS A 232 -15.95 2.43 6.48
C CYS A 232 -15.33 2.50 7.89
N ASP A 233 -14.09 2.94 7.97
CA ASP A 233 -13.36 3.13 9.23
C ASP A 233 -13.73 4.48 9.88
N PRO A 234 -14.43 4.50 11.03
CA PRO A 234 -14.83 5.74 11.70
C PRO A 234 -13.63 6.54 12.24
N THR A 235 -12.44 5.93 12.33
CA THR A 235 -11.23 6.64 12.76
C THR A 235 -10.59 7.44 11.63
N GLY A 236 -11.01 7.22 10.38
CA GLY A 236 -10.49 7.85 9.17
C GLY A 236 -9.04 7.49 8.83
N ASN A 237 -8.48 6.48 9.49
CA ASN A 237 -7.09 6.06 9.28
C ASN A 237 -6.96 5.04 8.14
N THR A 238 -8.07 4.63 7.52
CA THR A 238 -8.04 3.72 6.37
C THR A 238 -8.12 4.51 5.08
N LEU A 239 -7.09 4.39 4.23
CA LEU A 239 -7.13 4.84 2.84
C LEU A 239 -7.69 3.70 1.98
N VAL A 240 -8.75 3.98 1.23
CA VAL A 240 -9.32 3.05 0.26
C VAL A 240 -8.80 3.40 -1.14
N LEU A 241 -8.08 2.47 -1.77
CA LEU A 241 -7.57 2.63 -3.13
C LEU A 241 -8.22 1.58 -4.03
N VAL A 242 -9.06 2.02 -4.95
CA VAL A 242 -9.74 1.13 -5.90
C VAL A 242 -8.91 1.01 -7.18
N VAL A 243 -8.68 -0.20 -7.68
CA VAL A 243 -8.08 -0.44 -9.00
C VAL A 243 -9.16 -1.06 -9.88
N SER A 244 -9.59 -0.34 -10.92
CA SER A 244 -10.70 -0.77 -11.77
C SER A 244 -10.60 -0.22 -13.18
N ASP A 245 -11.11 -0.98 -14.14
CA ASP A 245 -11.36 -0.54 -15.53
C ASP A 245 -12.75 0.11 -15.70
N GLY A 246 -13.58 0.17 -14.64
CA GLY A 246 -14.88 0.83 -14.65
C GLY A 246 -15.97 0.14 -15.49
N VAL A 247 -15.76 -1.09 -15.98
CA VAL A 247 -16.67 -1.74 -16.94
C VAL A 247 -17.89 -2.39 -16.26
N GLY A 248 -17.73 -2.82 -15.00
CA GLY A 248 -18.75 -3.52 -14.22
C GLY A 248 -20.11 -2.82 -14.17
N ARG A 249 -21.19 -3.58 -14.04
CA ARG A 249 -22.57 -3.05 -14.00
C ARG A 249 -22.77 -2.04 -12.86
N ALA A 250 -22.16 -2.29 -11.70
CA ALA A 250 -22.22 -1.38 -10.55
C ALA A 250 -21.64 0.01 -10.86
N TRP A 251 -20.66 0.12 -11.77
CA TRP A 251 -20.11 1.40 -12.21
C TRP A 251 -21.10 2.15 -13.10
N ARG A 252 -21.71 1.46 -14.08
CA ARG A 252 -22.66 2.04 -15.04
C ARG A 252 -23.97 2.51 -14.39
N ASP A 253 -24.49 1.74 -13.44
CA ASP A 253 -25.77 2.04 -12.76
C ASP A 253 -25.57 2.98 -11.54
N GLY A 254 -24.36 3.51 -11.33
CA GLY A 254 -24.02 4.44 -10.24
C GLY A 254 -24.02 3.83 -8.83
N ALA A 255 -24.17 2.52 -8.69
CA ALA A 255 -24.12 1.84 -7.40
C ALA A 255 -22.73 1.93 -6.75
N MET A 256 -21.68 1.81 -7.57
CA MET A 256 -20.31 1.94 -7.11
C MET A 256 -19.97 3.37 -6.71
N LEU A 257 -20.54 4.38 -7.40
CA LEU A 257 -20.39 5.77 -7.01
C LEU A 257 -20.91 6.00 -5.57
N ARG A 258 -22.09 5.47 -5.23
CA ARG A 258 -22.64 5.55 -3.85
C ARG A 258 -21.76 4.85 -2.81
N VAL A 259 -21.05 3.80 -3.20
CA VAL A 259 -20.06 3.12 -2.34
C VAL A 259 -18.83 4.01 -2.13
N MET A 260 -18.27 4.56 -3.21
CA MET A 260 -17.13 5.48 -3.14
C MET A 260 -17.43 6.72 -2.30
N GLU A 261 -18.61 7.33 -2.44
CA GLU A 261 -19.05 8.46 -1.61
C GLU A 261 -19.14 8.09 -0.13
N ARG A 262 -19.52 6.84 0.18
CA ARG A 262 -19.56 6.35 1.57
C ARG A 262 -18.16 6.18 2.14
N TRP A 263 -17.23 5.62 1.37
CA TRP A 263 -15.83 5.53 1.78
C TRP A 263 -15.21 6.92 1.94
N ALA A 264 -15.44 7.83 0.99
CA ALA A 264 -14.92 9.19 1.02
C ALA A 264 -15.41 10.00 2.24
N ARG A 265 -16.63 9.74 2.73
CA ARG A 265 -17.13 10.31 3.99
C ARG A 265 -16.42 9.77 5.24
N SER A 266 -15.88 8.56 5.17
CA SER A 266 -15.20 7.91 6.31
C SER A 266 -13.71 8.20 6.31
N GLY A 267 -13.09 8.37 5.14
CA GLY A 267 -11.66 8.59 5.02
C GLY A 267 -11.19 8.76 3.57
N PRO A 268 -9.88 8.91 3.35
CA PRO A 268 -9.32 9.02 2.01
C PRO A 268 -9.75 7.90 1.09
N THR A 269 -10.25 8.27 -0.08
CA THR A 269 -10.66 7.33 -1.12
C THR A 269 -10.12 7.81 -2.46
N ALA A 270 -9.48 6.91 -3.20
CA ALA A 270 -8.95 7.18 -4.53
C ALA A 270 -9.22 5.99 -5.45
N ILE A 271 -9.18 6.25 -6.76
CA ILE A 271 -9.30 5.24 -7.81
C ILE A 271 -8.12 5.35 -8.76
N ILE A 272 -7.56 4.20 -9.13
CA ILE A 272 -6.61 4.03 -10.23
C ILE A 272 -7.39 3.36 -11.35
N HIS A 273 -7.48 4.06 -12.47
CA HIS A 273 -8.06 3.50 -13.68
C HIS A 273 -7.05 2.58 -14.37
N ALA A 274 -7.48 1.36 -14.70
CA ALA A 274 -6.61 0.37 -15.32
C ALA A 274 -6.42 0.60 -16.83
N LEU A 275 -7.38 1.24 -17.50
CA LEU A 275 -7.26 1.49 -18.93
C LEU A 275 -6.24 2.60 -19.19
N PRO A 276 -5.42 2.48 -20.25
CA PRO A 276 -4.56 3.56 -20.70
C PRO A 276 -5.41 4.77 -21.12
N PRO A 277 -4.86 5.99 -20.94
CA PRO A 277 -5.52 7.24 -21.35
C PRO A 277 -5.68 7.34 -22.87
#